data_AF-A0A3B9BZS3-F1
#
_entry.id   AF-A0A3B9BZS3-F1
#
_cell.length_a   1.000
_cell.length_b   1.000
_cell.length_c   1.000
_cell.angle_alpha   90.00
_cell.angle_beta   90.00
_cell.angle_gamma   90.00
#
_symmetry.space_group_name_H-M   'P 1'
#
loop_
_entity.id
_entity.type
_entity.pdbx_description
1 polymer ?
#
loop_
_entity_poly.entity_id
_entity_poly.type
_entity_poly.pdbx_seq_one_letter_code
_entity_poly.pdbx_strand_id
1 'polypeptide(L)'
;MLPSSNYPFSYAFQFLSNEKKNLKNLATGAAQQNISQELIQNLELPIPSVFGLKKYQDKVEPIFETILVNLQQSRTLTSLRDVLLPRLMRGEILI
;
A
#
# COMPACT_ATOMS: atom_id res chain seq x y z
N MET A 1 -18.40 -6.34 5.89
CA MET A 1 -17.58 -5.60 6.87
C MET A 1 -16.41 -6.47 7.28
N LEU A 2 -15.15 -6.00 7.16
CA LEU A 2 -13.97 -6.75 7.57
C LEU A 2 -14.04 -7.05 9.07
N PRO A 3 -13.87 -8.31 9.53
CA PRO A 3 -13.94 -8.61 10.94
C PRO A 3 -12.75 -7.99 11.67
N SER A 4 -13.06 -7.17 12.67
CA SER A 4 -12.34 -6.97 13.92
C SER A 4 -11.00 -7.71 14.06
N SER A 5 -9.90 -6.94 14.13
CA SER A 5 -8.62 -7.24 14.80
C SER A 5 -7.80 -8.48 14.43
N ASN A 6 -8.32 -9.43 13.62
CA ASN A 6 -7.71 -10.76 13.48
C ASN A 6 -7.14 -11.07 12.08
N TYR A 7 -7.13 -10.09 11.17
CA TYR A 7 -6.64 -10.24 9.80
C TYR A 7 -5.57 -9.19 9.46
N PRO A 8 -4.41 -9.59 8.90
CA PRO A 8 -3.40 -8.66 8.44
C PRO A 8 -3.97 -7.67 7.42
N PHE A 9 -3.73 -6.38 7.65
CA PHE A 9 -4.12 -5.32 6.71
C PHE A 9 -3.58 -5.57 5.30
N SER A 10 -2.36 -6.11 5.20
CA SER A 10 -1.72 -6.50 3.95
C SER A 10 -2.57 -7.47 3.12
N TYR A 11 -3.32 -8.38 3.77
CA TYR A 11 -4.18 -9.34 3.07
C TYR A 11 -5.35 -8.65 2.38
N ALA A 12 -6.12 -7.85 3.13
CA ALA A 12 -7.25 -7.10 2.57
C ALA A 12 -6.77 -6.12 1.48
N PHE A 13 -5.66 -5.42 1.73
CA PHE A 13 -5.05 -4.54 0.74
C PHE A 13 -4.67 -5.27 -0.54
N GLN A 14 -4.02 -6.44 -0.45
CA GLN A 14 -3.59 -7.20 -1.62
C GLN A 14 -4.79 -7.75 -2.40
N PHE A 15 -5.81 -8.26 -1.70
CA PHE A 15 -7.04 -8.71 -2.33
C PHE A 15 -7.70 -7.58 -3.12
N LEU A 16 -7.94 -6.44 -2.49
CA LEU A 16 -8.54 -5.28 -3.16
C LEU A 16 -7.67 -4.75 -4.31
N SER A 17 -6.35 -4.83 -4.17
CA SER A 17 -5.42 -4.47 -5.23
C SER A 17 -5.53 -5.39 -6.44
N ASN A 18 -5.72 -6.69 -6.22
CA ASN A 18 -5.94 -7.67 -7.28
C ASN A 18 -7.32 -7.49 -7.93
N GLU A 19 -8.36 -7.21 -7.13
CA GLU A 19 -9.72 -6.96 -7.61
C GLU A 19 -9.89 -5.59 -8.28
N LYS A 20 -8.90 -4.69 -8.18
CA LYS A 20 -8.98 -3.32 -8.73
C LYS A 20 -9.43 -3.28 -10.18
N LYS A 21 -8.98 -4.22 -11.03
CA LYS A 21 -9.38 -4.26 -12.45
C LYS A 21 -10.86 -4.67 -12.59
N ASN A 22 -11.31 -5.67 -11.84
CA ASN A 22 -12.71 -6.11 -11.83
C ASN A 22 -13.62 -5.00 -11.31
N LEU A 23 -13.25 -4.38 -10.20
CA LEU A 23 -13.97 -3.24 -9.60
C LEU A 23 -14.09 -2.06 -10.57
N LYS A 24 -13.06 -1.76 -11.36
CA LYS A 24 -13.12 -0.75 -12.43
C LYS A 24 -14.07 -1.12 -13.56
N ASN A 25 -14.14 -2.39 -13.94
CA ASN A 25 -15.03 -2.85 -15.01
C ASN A 25 -16.50 -2.81 -14.58
N LEU A 26 -16.77 -3.01 -13.30
CA LEU A 26 -18.12 -2.92 -12.74
C LEU A 26 -18.52 -1.47 -12.37
N ALA A 27 -17.57 -0.53 -12.39
CA ALA A 27 -17.84 0.87 -12.15
C ALA A 27 -18.69 1.45 -13.29
N THR A 28 -19.74 2.18 -12.93
CA THR A 28 -20.70 2.75 -13.89
C THR A 28 -20.35 4.21 -14.18
N GLY A 29 -20.76 4.69 -15.37
CA GLY A 29 -20.53 6.06 -15.83
C GLY A 29 -19.47 6.16 -16.94
N ALA A 30 -19.84 6.80 -18.06
CA ALA A 30 -19.00 6.89 -19.26
C ALA A 30 -17.82 7.88 -19.11
N ALA A 31 -18.01 8.97 -18.37
CA ALA A 31 -17.00 10.03 -18.20
C ALA A 31 -16.26 9.95 -16.86
N GLN A 32 -16.94 9.51 -15.79
CA GLN A 32 -16.36 9.28 -14.47
C GLN A 32 -16.84 7.94 -13.94
N GLN A 33 -15.94 6.98 -13.88
CA GLN A 33 -16.22 5.66 -13.32
C GLN A 33 -16.40 5.78 -11.81
N ASN A 34 -17.61 5.53 -11.33
CA ASN A 34 -17.92 5.49 -9.91
C ASN A 34 -18.21 4.05 -9.47
N ILE A 35 -17.67 3.66 -8.32
CA ILE A 35 -17.98 2.37 -7.69
C ILE A 35 -19.04 2.65 -6.61
N SER A 36 -20.18 1.97 -6.69
CA SER A 36 -21.25 2.15 -5.70
C SER A 36 -20.90 1.51 -4.37
N GLN A 37 -21.42 2.08 -3.28
CA GLN A 37 -21.23 1.52 -1.93
C GLN A 37 -21.82 0.11 -1.82
N GLU A 38 -22.95 -0.14 -2.49
CA GLU A 38 -23.58 -1.45 -2.59
C GLU A 38 -22.64 -2.50 -3.20
N LEU A 39 -21.93 -2.15 -4.28
CA LEU A 39 -20.97 -3.06 -4.91
C LEU A 39 -19.84 -3.45 -3.96
N ILE A 40 -19.29 -2.47 -3.23
CA ILE A 40 -18.25 -2.72 -2.24
C ILE A 40 -18.77 -3.60 -1.09
N GLN A 41 -20.02 -3.41 -0.65
CA GLN A 41 -20.62 -4.22 0.41
C GLN A 41 -20.85 -5.67 -0.02
N ASN A 42 -21.16 -5.89 -1.30
CA ASN A 42 -21.39 -7.21 -1.88
C ASN A 42 -20.10 -7.90 -2.33
N LEU A 43 -18.93 -7.26 -2.20
CA LEU A 43 -17.67 -7.89 -2.54
C LEU A 43 -17.30 -8.96 -1.49
N GLU A 44 -17.26 -10.21 -1.93
CA GLU A 44 -16.86 -11.33 -1.09
C GLU A 44 -15.33 -11.40 -0.96
N LEU A 45 -14.83 -11.21 0.27
CA LEU A 45 -13.42 -11.45 0.59
C LEU A 45 -13.26 -12.93 1.00
N PRO A 46 -12.53 -13.76 0.23
CA PRO A 46 -12.23 -15.12 0.67
C PRO A 46 -11.38 -15.09 1.94
N ILE A 47 -11.84 -15.76 2.99
CA ILE A 47 -11.14 -15.83 4.26
C ILE A 47 -10.39 -17.17 4.33
N PRO A 48 -9.04 -17.18 4.31
CA PRO A 48 -8.27 -18.41 4.42
C PRO A 48 -8.31 -18.96 5.85
N SER A 49 -7.92 -20.23 6.03
CA SER A 49 -7.75 -20.81 7.36
C SER A 49 -6.69 -20.03 8.17
N VAL A 50 -6.78 -20.08 9.50
CA VAL A 50 -5.82 -19.41 10.40
C VAL A 50 -4.37 -19.78 10.06
N PHE A 51 -4.12 -21.05 9.73
CA PHE A 51 -2.81 -21.52 9.31
C PHE A 51 -2.36 -20.94 7.96
N GLY A 52 -3.28 -20.85 6.99
CA GLY A 52 -3.02 -20.22 5.70
C GLY A 52 -2.71 -18.74 5.83
N LEU A 53 -3.47 -18.04 6.69
CA LEU A 53 -3.26 -16.63 6.98
C LEU A 53 -1.90 -16.37 7.64
N LYS A 54 -1.51 -17.22 8.60
CA LYS A 54 -0.19 -17.14 9.23
C LYS A 54 0.94 -17.32 8.21
N LYS A 55 0.85 -18.36 7.36
CA LYS A 55 1.83 -18.58 6.28
C LYS A 55 1.91 -17.41 5.29
N TYR A 56 0.79 -16.77 5.01
CA TYR A 56 0.77 -15.56 4.19
C TYR A 56 1.49 -14.42 4.91
N GLN A 57 1.13 -14.16 6.18
CA GLN A 57 1.71 -13.09 6.97
C GLN A 57 3.22 -13.24 7.11
N ASP A 58 3.72 -14.43 7.48
CA ASP A 58 5.15 -14.72 7.64
C ASP A 58 5.97 -14.40 6.38
N LYS A 59 5.35 -14.47 5.19
CA LYS A 59 6.01 -14.15 3.91
C LYS A 59 5.89 -12.68 3.53
N VAL A 60 4.77 -12.06 3.85
CA VAL A 60 4.41 -10.74 3.32
C VAL A 60 4.82 -9.61 4.25
N GLU A 61 4.76 -9.83 5.56
CA GLU A 61 5.18 -8.88 6.58
C GLU A 61 6.59 -8.31 6.34
N PRO A 62 7.66 -9.11 6.15
CA PRO A 62 9.01 -8.57 5.91
C PRO A 62 9.11 -7.75 4.62
N ILE A 63 8.28 -8.02 3.61
CA ILE A 63 8.25 -7.26 2.36
C ILE A 63 7.68 -5.87 2.61
N PHE A 64 6.57 -5.77 3.34
CA PHE A 64 5.97 -4.48 3.69
C PHE A 64 6.87 -3.66 4.62
N GLU A 65 7.53 -4.31 5.57
CA GLU A 65 8.55 -3.65 6.42
C GLU A 65 9.69 -3.07 5.58
N THR A 66 10.21 -3.85 4.63
CA THR A 66 11.26 -3.38 3.70
C THR A 66 10.79 -2.19 2.88
N ILE A 67 9.55 -2.21 2.37
CA ILE A 67 8.96 -1.07 1.64
C ILE A 67 8.91 0.18 2.54
N LEU A 68 8.47 0.03 3.79
CA LEU A 68 8.39 1.15 4.74
C LEU A 68 9.76 1.75 5.04
N VAL A 69 10.75 0.91 5.32
CA VAL A 69 12.14 1.34 5.58
C VAL A 69 12.71 2.07 4.37
N ASN A 70 12.55 1.53 3.16
CA ASN A 70 13.04 2.17 1.94
C ASN A 70 12.37 3.52 1.67
N LEU A 71 11.06 3.63 1.91
CA LEU A 71 10.34 4.90 1.79
C LEU A 71 10.86 5.95 2.78
N GLN A 72 11.13 5.55 4.02
CA GLN A 72 11.70 6.44 5.03
C GLN A 72 13.12 6.89 4.63
N GLN A 73 13.98 5.96 4.25
CA GLN A 73 15.34 6.27 3.80
C GLN A 73 15.34 7.20 2.58
N SER A 74 14.48 6.93 1.60
CA SER A 74 14.33 7.79 0.41
C SER A 74 13.93 9.22 0.78
N ARG A 75 13.01 9.41 1.73
CA ARG A 75 12.62 10.73 2.24
C ARG A 75 13.77 11.42 2.95
N THR A 76 14.49 10.71 3.81
CA THR A 76 15.66 11.24 4.52
C THR A 76 16.75 11.68 3.54
N LEU A 77 17.09 10.85 2.55
CA LEU A 77 18.08 11.18 1.52
C LEU A 77 17.66 12.39 0.67
N THR A 78 16.37 12.46 0.31
CA THR A 78 15.82 13.61 -0.42
C THR A 78 15.96 14.89 0.40
N SER A 79 15.55 14.87 1.67
CA SER A 79 15.68 16.02 2.56
C SER A 79 17.15 16.41 2.77
N LEU A 80 18.04 15.43 2.95
CA LEU A 80 19.46 15.68 3.11
C LEU A 80 20.05 16.33 1.86
N ARG A 81 19.73 15.82 0.66
CA ARG A 81 20.12 16.44 -0.60
C ARG A 81 19.65 17.89 -0.69
N ASP A 82 18.39 18.15 -0.37
CA ASP A 82 17.80 19.49 -0.49
C ASP A 82 18.41 20.49 0.50
N VAL A 83 18.94 20.00 1.63
CA VAL A 83 19.71 20.82 2.58
C VAL A 83 21.16 21.00 2.14
N LEU A 84 21.82 19.93 1.69
CA LEU A 84 23.26 19.94 1.37
C LEU A 84 23.55 20.63 0.04
N LEU A 85 22.72 20.43 -0.99
CA LEU A 85 22.98 20.96 -2.32
C LEU A 85 23.08 22.50 -2.33
N PRO A 86 22.17 23.26 -1.69
CA PRO A 86 22.33 24.72 -1.61
C PRO A 86 23.59 25.15 -0.86
N ARG A 87 23.97 24.44 0.22
CA ARG A 87 25.17 24.75 1.01
C ARG A 87 26.44 24.48 0.22
N LEU A 88 26.46 23.38 -0.53
CA LEU A 88 27.53 23.05 -1.46
C LEU A 88 27.67 24.11 -2.55
N MET A 89 26.55 24.54 -3.17
CA MET A 89 26.56 25.58 -4.21
C MET A 89 27.04 26.93 -3.69
N ARG A 90 26.87 27.22 -2.38
CA ARG A 90 27.42 28.41 -1.72
C ARG A 90 28.87 28.26 -1.27
N GLY A 91 29.49 27.08 -1.46
CA GLY A 91 30.84 26.79 -1.00
C GLY A 91 30.99 26.62 0.51
N GLU A 92 29.88 26.46 1.24
CA GLU A 92 29.89 26.24 2.71
C GLU A 92 30.30 24.82 3.09
N ILE A 93 30.26 23.90 2.12
CA ILE A 93 30.65 22.50 2.27
C ILE A 93 31.64 22.21 1.15
N LEU A 94 32.75 21.56 1.49
CA LEU A 94 33.74 21.07 0.55
C LEU A 94 33.59 19.56 0.42
N ILE A 95 33.76 19.04 -0.81
CA ILE A 95 33.72 17.60 -1.11
C ILE A 95 35.14 17.07 -1.24
#